data_AF-A0A5B8UJ69-F1
#
_entry.id   AF-A0A5B8UJ69-F1
#
_cell.length_a   1.000
_cell.length_b   1.000
_cell.length_c   1.000
_cell.angle_alpha   90.00
_cell.angle_beta   90.00
_cell.angle_gamma   90.00
#
_symmetry.space_group_name_H-M   'P 1'
#
loop_
_entity.id
_entity.type
_entity.pdbx_description
1 polymer ?
#
loop_
_entity_poly.entity_id
_entity_poly.type
_entity_poly.pdbx_seq_one_letter_code
_entity_poly.pdbx_strand_id
1 'polypeptide(L)' 'MQNSEKREEPKSKRGFAAMTAERQREIASQGGRAAHEQGVAHEWSKDEARAAGKKGGQASGFRRRISSPSLDVLL' A
#
# COMPACT_ATOMS: atom_id res chain seq x y z
N MET A 1 -38.17 24.71 15.44
CA MET A 1 -37.47 23.43 15.68
C MET A 1 -36.06 23.58 15.17
N GLN A 2 -35.06 23.66 16.06
CA GLN A 2 -33.67 23.86 15.67
C GLN A 2 -33.08 22.54 15.16
N ASN A 3 -32.57 22.57 13.93
CA ASN A 3 -31.92 21.45 13.26
C ASN A 3 -30.52 21.28 13.88
N SER A 4 -30.35 20.26 14.74
CA SER A 4 -29.08 19.99 15.41
C SER A 4 -28.09 19.38 14.43
N GLU A 5 -27.20 20.20 13.89
CA GLU A 5 -26.02 19.78 13.16
C GLU A 5 -25.13 18.94 14.08
N LYS A 6 -25.17 17.61 13.94
CA LYS A 6 -24.20 16.71 14.55
C LYS A 6 -22.83 17.00 13.93
N ARG A 7 -21.99 17.74 14.64
CA ARG A 7 -20.56 17.83 14.35
C ARG A 7 -19.95 16.48 14.69
N GLU A 8 -19.59 15.70 13.68
CA GLU A 8 -18.83 14.46 13.84
C GLU A 8 -17.48 14.81 14.47
N GLU A 9 -17.31 14.57 15.77
CA GLU A 9 -16.01 14.69 16.43
C GLU A 9 -15.02 13.73 15.76
N PRO A 10 -13.79 14.17 15.45
CA PRO A 10 -12.80 13.30 14.83
C PRO A 10 -12.49 12.13 15.77
N LYS A 11 -12.84 10.91 15.34
CA LYS A 11 -12.54 9.68 16.09
C LYS A 11 -11.07 9.64 16.46
N SER A 12 -10.79 9.53 17.76
CA SER A 12 -9.41 9.41 18.25
C SER A 12 -8.75 8.15 17.70
N LYS A 13 -7.49 8.28 17.26
CA LYS A 13 -6.68 7.14 16.81
C LYS A 13 -6.49 6.17 17.98
N ARG A 14 -6.65 4.88 17.74
CA ARG A 14 -6.51 3.80 18.74
C ARG A 14 -5.83 2.58 18.11
N GLY A 15 -5.32 1.68 18.94
CA GLY A 15 -4.69 0.44 18.51
C GLY A 15 -3.50 0.69 17.57
N PHE A 16 -3.41 -0.08 16.48
CA PHE A 16 -2.32 0.01 15.51
C PHE A 16 -2.13 1.43 14.94
N ALA A 17 -3.23 2.14 14.70
CA ALA A 17 -3.20 3.50 14.15
C ALA A 17 -2.71 4.57 15.13
N ALA A 18 -2.68 4.26 16.44
CA ALA A 18 -2.13 5.15 17.47
C ALA A 18 -0.65 4.88 17.78
N MET A 19 -0.07 3.79 17.26
CA MET A 19 1.33 3.41 17.52
C MET A 19 2.31 4.24 16.70
N THR A 20 3.57 4.27 17.13
CA THR A 20 4.66 4.85 16.33
C THR A 20 4.89 4.07 15.04
N ALA A 21 5.42 4.73 14.01
CA ALA A 21 5.71 4.07 12.73
C ALA A 21 6.69 2.90 12.87
N GLU A 22 7.65 3.02 13.78
CA GLU A 22 8.60 1.94 14.09
C GLU A 22 7.89 0.72 14.66
N ARG A 23 7.03 0.91 15.66
CA ARG A 23 6.28 -0.20 16.27
C ARG A 23 5.31 -0.84 15.29
N GLN A 24 4.67 -0.05 14.42
CA GLN A 24 3.82 -0.57 13.35
C GLN A 24 4.62 -1.46 12.37
N ARG A 25 5.81 -1.02 11.94
CA ARG A 25 6.68 -1.81 11.06
C ARG A 25 7.12 -3.10 11.73
N GLU A 26 7.49 -3.04 13.01
CA GLU A 26 7.91 -4.22 13.76
C GLU A 26 6.79 -5.26 13.83
N ILE A 27 5.57 -4.84 14.19
CA ILE A 27 4.39 -5.72 14.26
C ILE A 27 4.05 -6.27 12.85
N ALA A 28 4.07 -5.44 11.82
CA ALA A 28 3.82 -5.89 10.45
C ALA A 28 4.87 -6.91 9.99
N SER A 29 6.14 -6.69 10.33
CA SER A 29 7.24 -7.59 10.04
C SER A 29 7.11 -8.93 10.77
N GLN A 30 6.70 -8.90 12.05
CA GLN A 30 6.40 -10.11 12.82
C GLN A 30 5.22 -10.88 12.22
N GLY A 31 4.13 -10.20 11.84
CA GLY A 31 2.98 -10.84 11.20
C GLY A 31 3.32 -11.52 9.87
N GLY A 32 4.15 -10.88 9.04
CA GLY A 32 4.63 -11.48 7.80
C GLY A 32 5.46 -12.75 8.02
N ARG A 33 6.40 -12.73 8.98
CA ARG A 33 7.18 -13.93 9.34
C ARG A 33 6.29 -15.05 9.88
N ALA A 34 5.39 -14.72 10.80
CA ALA A 34 4.48 -15.70 11.38
C ALA A 34 3.62 -16.39 10.32
N ALA A 35 3.13 -15.66 9.31
CA ALA A 35 2.35 -16.25 8.22
C ALA A 35 3.15 -17.26 7.38
N HIS A 36 4.42 -16.98 7.09
CA HIS A 36 5.31 -17.92 6.42
C HIS A 36 5.66 -19.12 7.32
N GLU A 37 5.98 -18.88 8.59
CA GLU A 37 6.27 -19.95 9.56
C GLU A 37 5.07 -20.90 9.75
N GLN A 38 3.85 -20.36 9.74
CA GLN A 38 2.61 -21.13 9.85
C GLN A 38 2.19 -21.81 8.53
N GLY A 39 2.87 -21.54 7.42
CA GLY A 39 2.53 -22.09 6.10
C GLY A 39 1.19 -21.59 5.54
N VAL A 40 0.66 -20.48 6.06
CA VAL A 40 -0.57 -19.84 5.56
C VAL A 40 -0.26 -18.74 4.53
N ALA A 41 1.00 -18.33 4.43
CA ALA A 41 1.45 -17.40 3.40
C ALA A 41 1.36 -18.04 2.00
N HIS A 42 1.13 -17.18 1.00
CA HIS A 42 1.20 -17.59 -0.40
C HIS A 42 2.66 -17.79 -0.81
N GLU A 43 3.00 -19.00 -1.25
CA GLU A 43 4.32 -19.34 -1.76
C GLU A 43 4.35 -19.19 -3.28
N TRP A 44 5.30 -18.40 -3.75
CA TRP A 44 5.41 -18.09 -5.17
C TRP A 44 6.24 -19.14 -5.89
N SER A 45 5.70 -19.68 -6.98
CA SER A 45 6.56 -20.34 -7.96
C SER A 45 7.40 -19.31 -8.73
N LYS A 46 8.56 -19.73 -9.25
CA LYS A 46 9.47 -18.85 -10.02
C LYS A 46 8.78 -18.19 -11.21
N ASP A 47 7.93 -18.93 -11.90
CA ASP A 47 7.23 -18.42 -13.09
C ASP A 47 6.10 -17.47 -12.70
N GLU A 48 5.39 -17.75 -11.61
CA GLU A 48 4.37 -16.86 -11.07
C GLU A 48 4.98 -15.53 -10.61
N ALA A 49 6.11 -15.56 -9.90
CA ALA A 49 6.81 -14.37 -9.44
C ALA A 49 7.22 -13.47 -10.61
N ARG A 50 7.71 -14.08 -11.70
CA ARG A 50 8.04 -13.38 -12.94
C ARG A 50 6.81 -12.77 -13.60
N ALA A 51 5.71 -13.51 -13.68
CA ALA A 51 4.47 -13.02 -14.27
C ALA A 51 3.89 -11.82 -13.51
N ALA A 52 3.84 -11.88 -12.17
CA ALA A 52 3.39 -10.77 -11.36
C ALA A 52 4.34 -9.57 -11.43
N GLY A 53 5.65 -9.80 -11.41
CA GLY A 53 6.65 -8.75 -11.59
C GLY A 53 6.48 -8.02 -12.92
N LYS A 54 6.30 -8.76 -14.03
CA LYS A 54 6.01 -8.19 -15.35
C LYS A 54 4.73 -7.34 -15.32
N LYS A 55 3.65 -7.85 -14.73
CA LYS A 55 2.37 -7.12 -14.60
C LYS A 55 2.53 -5.83 -13.80
N GLY A 56 3.24 -5.87 -12.68
CA GLY A 56 3.52 -4.70 -11.85
C GLY A 56 4.38 -3.65 -12.57
N GLY A 57 5.41 -4.11 -13.30
CA GLY A 57 6.27 -3.25 -14.12
C GLY A 57 5.52 -2.57 -15.27
N GLN A 58 4.58 -3.27 -15.91
CA GLN A 58 3.69 -2.67 -16.91
C GLN A 58 2.80 -1.59 -16.31
N ALA A 59 2.22 -1.83 -15.12
CA ALA A 59 1.34 -0.88 -14.45
C ALA A 59 2.06 0.39 -13.95
N SER A 60 3.31 0.26 -13.48
CA SER A 60 4.12 1.40 -13.05
C SER A 60 4.80 2.12 -14.23
N GLY A 61 5.25 1.37 -15.23
CA GLY A 61 5.83 1.91 -16.46
C GLY A 61 4.83 2.72 -17.29
N PHE A 62 3.57 2.30 -17.37
CA PHE A 62 2.49 3.06 -18.00
C PHE A 62 2.27 4.41 -17.31
N ARG A 63 2.21 4.42 -15.97
CA ARG A 63 2.07 5.66 -15.19
C ARG A 63 3.22 6.64 -15.40
N ARG A 64 4.47 6.15 -15.50
CA ARG A 64 5.62 7.02 -15.79
C ARG A 64 5.56 7.65 -17.18
N ARG A 65 5.15 6.89 -18.21
CA ARG A 65 5.04 7.43 -19.59
C ARG A 65 3.99 8.52 -19.75
N ILE A 66 2.93 8.50 -18.96
CA ILE A 66 1.86 9.52 -19.01
C ILE A 66 2.21 10.75 -18.15
N SER A 67 3.01 10.56 -17.10
CA SER A 67 3.38 11.62 -16.16
C SER A 67 4.57 12.47 -16.59
N SER A 68 5.23 12.16 -17.71
CA SER A 68 6.28 12.99 -18.30
C SER A 68 5.71 13.69 -19.56
N PRO A 69 5.24 14.95 -19.48
CA PRO A 69 5.09 15.75 -20.68
C PRO A 69 6.50 16.03 -21.19
N SER A 70 6.81 15.52 -22.38
CA SER A 70 8.01 15.83 -23.15
C SER A 70 8.09 17.35 -23.35
N LEU A 71 9.09 18.00 -22.76
CA LEU A 71 9.51 19.36 -23.11
C LEU A 71 10.35 19.33 -24.40
N ASP A 72 9.80 18.85 -25.51
CA ASP A 72 10.50 18.82 -26.81
C ASP A 72 9.54 19.06 -27.98
N VAL A 73 9.01 20.28 -28.11
CA VAL A 73 8.61 20.87 -29.40
C VAL A 73 8.78 22.40 -29.30
N LEU A 74 9.96 22.91 -29.67
CA LEU A 74 10.17 24.32 -30.06
C LEU A 74 11.50 24.41 -30.85
N LEU A 75 11.40 24.20 -32.16
CA LEU A 75 12.31 24.75 -33.16
C LEU A 75 11.46 25.57 -34.12
#